data_AF-A0A0P6F630-F1
#
_entry.id   AF-A0A0P6F630-F1
#
_cell.length_a   1.000
_cell.length_b   1.000
_cell.length_c   1.000
_cell.angle_alpha   90.00
_cell.angle_beta   90.00
_cell.angle_gamma   90.00
#
_symmetry.space_group_name_H-M   'P 1'
#
loop_
_entity.id
_entity.type
_entity.pdbx_description
1 polymer ?
#
loop_
_entity_poly.entity_id
_entity_poly.type
_entity_poly.pdbx_seq_one_letter_code
_entity_poly.pdbx_strand_id
1 'polypeptide(L)'
;MDSAWHPWIGSVAGSMLVGLSGIVPLLVFPDPSKLKNAEENATPLEQSPKFRLLLSFAVGGLLGDVFLHLLPEAWHLIRIGNDSNRGQVQLGMWLIAGLFAFALLERLLSSTADAVEDSESNTNGLAEEDEDSDTQNNNDPGEKKLKKKKDVIKKNHSAPSSQLSLLNPFHGMSSKQVTGYLNLLANGIDNFTHGLAVAGSFLVSTRVGLLTTAAILLHEIPHEVADFAILLRAGFGRWDAAKAQIGTATIGIAGAMTALISNGSDLADGRITSWILPFTAGGFLHIALVTVVPELLEESHPKQSFLQLLFVLAGIVATASVSLIVD
;
A
#
# COMPACT_ATOMS: atom_id res chain seq x y z
N MET A 1 -30.83 -21.26 24.21
CA MET A 1 -30.38 -19.87 24.38
C MET A 1 -29.57 -19.43 23.13
N ASP A 2 -30.02 -19.78 21.91
CA ASP A 2 -29.04 -20.14 20.85
C ASP A 2 -29.25 -19.46 19.48
N SER A 3 -29.61 -18.18 19.41
CA SER A 3 -29.71 -17.46 18.11
C SER A 3 -28.89 -16.18 18.00
N ALA A 4 -28.66 -15.46 19.10
CA ALA A 4 -28.06 -14.12 19.03
C ALA A 4 -26.52 -14.11 18.87
N TRP A 5 -25.82 -15.16 19.29
CA TRP A 5 -24.35 -15.22 19.29
C TRP A 5 -23.75 -15.77 17.99
N HIS A 6 -24.55 -16.51 17.21
CA HIS A 6 -24.08 -17.11 15.95
C HIS A 6 -23.61 -16.07 14.92
N PRO A 7 -24.33 -14.95 14.71
CA PRO A 7 -23.85 -13.90 13.81
C PRO A 7 -22.55 -13.27 14.32
N TRP A 8 -22.45 -12.96 15.61
CA TRP A 8 -21.25 -12.33 16.18
C TRP A 8 -19.99 -13.19 16.01
N ILE A 9 -20.08 -14.47 16.37
CA ILE A 9 -18.96 -15.40 16.27
C ILE A 9 -18.62 -15.65 14.79
N GLY A 10 -19.64 -15.85 13.94
CA GLY A 10 -19.46 -16.07 12.50
C GLY A 10 -18.80 -14.87 11.81
N SER A 11 -19.24 -13.65 12.12
CA SER A 11 -18.70 -12.42 11.57
C SER A 11 -17.23 -12.23 11.94
N VAL A 12 -16.89 -12.34 13.22
CA VAL A 12 -15.50 -12.16 13.68
C VAL A 12 -14.59 -13.25 13.12
N ALA A 13 -15.04 -14.51 13.17
CA ALA A 13 -14.26 -15.63 12.63
C ALA A 13 -14.07 -15.53 11.11
N GLY A 14 -15.13 -15.15 10.38
CA GLY A 14 -15.09 -14.98 8.93
C GLY A 14 -14.16 -13.84 8.51
N SER A 15 -14.26 -12.66 9.15
CA SER A 15 -13.37 -11.54 8.86
C SER A 15 -11.92 -11.81 9.24
N MET A 16 -11.69 -12.53 10.34
CA MET A 16 -10.34 -12.98 10.70
C MET A 16 -9.78 -13.96 9.67
N LEU A 17 -10.60 -14.89 9.18
CA LEU A 17 -10.19 -15.86 8.16
C LEU A 17 -9.81 -15.15 6.85
N VAL A 18 -10.60 -14.16 6.42
CA VAL A 18 -10.30 -13.31 5.24
C VAL A 18 -8.96 -12.60 5.42
N GLY A 19 -8.76 -11.85 6.51
CA GLY A 19 -7.52 -11.11 6.73
C GLY A 19 -6.29 -11.98 7.00
N LEU A 20 -6.47 -13.25 7.38
CA LEU A 20 -5.36 -14.22 7.47
C LEU A 20 -4.91 -14.73 6.09
N SER A 21 -5.66 -14.48 5.02
CA SER A 21 -5.26 -14.86 3.67
C SER A 21 -3.99 -14.13 3.19
N GLY A 22 -3.63 -12.99 3.79
CA GLY A 22 -2.33 -12.33 3.64
C GLY A 22 -1.09 -13.17 3.98
N ILE A 23 -1.26 -14.37 4.57
CA ILE A 23 -0.16 -15.33 4.73
C ILE A 23 0.08 -16.21 3.49
N VAL A 24 -0.94 -16.37 2.64
CA VAL A 24 -0.92 -17.23 1.45
C VAL A 24 0.19 -16.84 0.46
N PRO A 25 0.52 -15.55 0.24
CA PRO A 25 1.63 -15.17 -0.63
C PRO A 25 2.97 -15.81 -0.22
N LEU A 26 3.21 -16.14 1.05
CA LEU A 26 4.43 -16.84 1.47
C LEU A 26 4.63 -18.22 0.81
N LEU A 27 3.56 -18.84 0.32
CA LEU A 27 3.60 -20.10 -0.43
C LEU A 27 4.01 -19.87 -1.89
N VAL A 28 3.68 -18.70 -2.45
CA VAL A 28 3.94 -18.33 -3.84
C VAL A 28 5.34 -17.73 -4.01
N PHE A 29 5.79 -16.94 -3.03
CA PHE A 29 7.10 -16.25 -3.06
C PHE A 29 8.17 -17.05 -2.30
N PRO A 30 9.08 -17.77 -2.99
CA PRO A 30 10.13 -18.55 -2.35
C PRO A 30 11.13 -17.65 -1.61
N ASP A 31 11.75 -18.20 -0.56
CA ASP A 31 12.65 -17.48 0.32
C ASP A 31 13.94 -17.06 -0.41
N PRO A 32 14.21 -15.76 -0.61
CA PRO A 32 15.44 -15.31 -1.24
C PRO A 32 16.68 -15.65 -0.41
N SER A 33 16.56 -15.89 0.91
CA SER A 33 17.68 -16.35 1.73
C SER A 33 18.09 -17.80 1.42
N LYS A 34 17.20 -18.59 0.82
CA LYS A 34 17.54 -19.94 0.29
C LYS A 34 18.19 -19.89 -1.09
N LEU A 35 18.08 -18.77 -1.81
CA LEU A 35 18.85 -18.49 -3.03
C LEU A 35 20.21 -17.86 -2.73
N LYS A 36 20.46 -17.35 -1.51
CA LYS A 36 21.71 -16.68 -1.12
C LYS A 36 22.97 -17.56 -1.11
N ASN A 37 22.82 -18.88 -1.25
CA ASN A 37 23.96 -19.78 -1.50
C ASN A 37 24.36 -19.81 -3.00
N ALA A 38 23.65 -19.07 -3.85
CA ALA A 38 23.98 -18.86 -5.25
C ALA A 38 24.13 -17.35 -5.51
N GLU A 39 25.39 -16.96 -5.72
CA GLU A 39 25.85 -15.69 -6.31
C GLU A 39 25.88 -14.43 -5.41
N GLU A 40 27.11 -14.10 -5.03
CA GLU A 40 27.59 -12.82 -4.48
C GLU A 40 27.38 -11.62 -5.45
N ASN A 41 26.86 -11.86 -6.66
CA ASN A 41 26.55 -10.88 -7.71
C ASN A 41 25.06 -10.88 -8.14
N ALA A 42 24.16 -11.43 -7.33
CA ALA A 42 22.74 -11.48 -7.66
C ALA A 42 22.18 -10.06 -7.90
N THR A 43 21.49 -9.87 -9.04
CA THR A 43 20.78 -8.62 -9.32
C THR A 43 19.82 -8.30 -8.17
N PRO A 44 19.68 -7.01 -7.78
CA PRO A 44 18.68 -6.61 -6.80
C PRO A 44 17.33 -7.24 -7.15
N LEU A 45 16.61 -7.77 -6.16
CA LEU A 45 15.37 -8.55 -6.35
C LEU A 45 14.36 -7.81 -7.25
N GLU A 46 14.37 -6.48 -7.14
CA GLU A 46 13.60 -5.50 -7.90
C GLU A 46 13.94 -5.42 -9.41
N GLN A 47 15.19 -5.68 -9.78
CA GLN A 47 15.64 -5.74 -11.18
C GLN A 47 15.45 -7.13 -11.80
N SER A 48 14.98 -8.12 -11.03
CA SER A 48 14.77 -9.44 -11.57
C SER A 48 13.58 -9.45 -12.55
N PRO A 49 13.72 -10.01 -13.75
CA PRO A 49 12.63 -10.08 -14.72
C PRO A 49 11.39 -10.77 -14.15
N LYS A 50 11.57 -11.78 -13.29
CA LYS A 50 10.48 -12.48 -12.61
C LYS A 50 9.70 -11.56 -11.67
N PHE A 51 10.40 -10.69 -10.93
CA PHE A 51 9.75 -9.75 -10.04
C PHE A 51 8.94 -8.69 -10.79
N ARG A 52 9.47 -8.16 -11.90
CA ARG A 52 8.71 -7.24 -12.77
C ARG A 52 7.44 -7.88 -13.36
N LEU A 53 7.47 -9.18 -13.67
CA LEU A 53 6.28 -9.92 -14.08
C LEU A 53 5.27 -10.07 -12.93
N LEU A 54 5.72 -10.35 -11.71
CA LEU A 54 4.85 -10.40 -10.52
C LEU A 54 4.25 -9.03 -10.22
N LEU A 55 5.01 -7.95 -10.39
CA LEU A 55 4.53 -6.59 -10.25
C LEU A 55 3.51 -6.23 -11.34
N SER A 56 3.71 -6.72 -12.57
CA SER A 56 2.74 -6.59 -13.66
C SER A 56 1.43 -7.31 -13.36
N PHE A 57 1.52 -8.53 -12.81
CA PHE A 57 0.35 -9.25 -12.30
C PHE A 57 -0.35 -8.46 -11.19
N ALA A 58 0.41 -7.85 -10.27
CA ALA A 58 -0.15 -7.05 -9.20
C ALA A 58 -0.94 -5.84 -9.70
N VAL A 59 -0.39 -5.09 -10.67
CA VAL A 59 -1.10 -4.00 -11.35
C VAL A 59 -2.37 -4.51 -12.02
N GLY A 60 -2.29 -5.63 -12.72
CA GLY A 60 -3.45 -6.27 -13.34
C GLY A 60 -4.53 -6.64 -12.34
N GLY A 61 -4.15 -7.22 -11.20
CA GLY A 61 -5.05 -7.58 -10.11
C GLY A 61 -5.76 -6.37 -9.49
N LEU A 62 -5.01 -5.29 -9.19
CA LEU A 62 -5.56 -4.03 -8.66
C LEU A 62 -6.51 -3.35 -9.66
N LEU A 63 -6.14 -3.29 -10.94
CA LEU A 63 -7.04 -2.72 -11.96
C LEU A 63 -8.27 -3.60 -12.18
N GLY A 64 -8.10 -4.92 -12.15
CA GLY A 64 -9.19 -5.88 -12.19
C GLY A 64 -10.17 -5.66 -11.03
N ASP A 65 -9.66 -5.46 -9.81
CA ASP A 65 -10.47 -5.20 -8.62
C ASP A 65 -11.34 -3.94 -8.80
N VAL A 66 -10.68 -2.82 -9.12
CA VAL A 66 -11.33 -1.53 -9.30
C VAL A 66 -12.45 -1.61 -10.33
N PHE A 67 -12.18 -2.17 -11.51
CA PHE A 67 -13.12 -2.10 -12.62
C PHE A 67 -14.15 -3.22 -12.65
N LEU A 68 -13.83 -4.40 -12.12
CA LEU A 68 -14.70 -5.58 -12.21
C LEU A 68 -15.39 -5.91 -10.89
N HIS A 69 -14.94 -5.36 -9.77
CA HIS A 69 -15.52 -5.61 -8.46
C HIS A 69 -16.01 -4.32 -7.78
N LEU A 70 -15.10 -3.41 -7.40
CA LEU A 70 -15.45 -2.25 -6.56
C LEU A 70 -16.41 -1.27 -7.24
N LEU A 71 -16.14 -0.88 -8.49
CA LEU A 71 -16.99 0.08 -9.21
C LEU A 71 -18.37 -0.49 -9.57
N PRO A 72 -18.49 -1.73 -10.12
CA PRO A 72 -19.79 -2.34 -10.34
C PRO A 72 -20.62 -2.46 -9.06
N GLU A 73 -20.01 -2.88 -7.94
CA GLU A 73 -20.71 -3.03 -6.66
C GLU A 73 -21.18 -1.67 -6.11
N ALA A 74 -20.30 -0.66 -6.13
CA ALA A 74 -20.67 0.71 -5.76
C ALA A 74 -21.85 1.24 -6.59
N TRP A 75 -21.89 0.92 -7.89
CA TRP A 75 -22.98 1.31 -8.77
C TRP A 75 -24.29 0.57 -8.43
N HIS A 76 -24.21 -0.72 -8.10
CA HIS A 76 -25.35 -1.53 -7.72
C HIS A 76 -26.04 -0.97 -6.47
N LEU A 77 -25.25 -0.66 -5.42
CA LEU A 77 -25.74 -0.11 -4.15
C LEU A 77 -26.49 1.21 -4.34
N ILE A 78 -26.00 2.08 -5.22
CA ILE A 78 -26.64 3.37 -5.52
C ILE A 78 -27.96 3.19 -6.27
N ARG A 79 -28.06 2.17 -7.13
CA ARG A 79 -29.28 1.88 -7.87
C ARG A 79 -30.42 1.41 -6.97
N ILE A 80 -30.09 0.67 -5.91
CA ILE A 80 -31.06 0.23 -4.89
C ILE A 80 -31.62 1.43 -4.10
N GLY A 81 -30.80 2.46 -3.87
CA GLY A 81 -31.17 3.68 -3.15
C GLY A 81 -32.12 4.66 -3.87
N ASN A 82 -32.60 4.34 -5.07
CA ASN A 82 -33.63 5.07 -5.84
C ASN A 82 -33.31 6.54 -6.23
N ASP A 83 -32.04 6.97 -6.20
CA ASP A 83 -31.61 8.35 -6.50
C ASP A 83 -30.60 8.39 -7.68
N SER A 84 -31.09 8.09 -8.90
CA SER A 84 -30.25 7.61 -10.01
C SER A 84 -29.21 8.61 -10.51
N ASN A 85 -29.50 9.91 -10.57
CA ASN A 85 -28.54 10.88 -11.12
C ASN A 85 -27.62 11.47 -10.05
N ARG A 86 -28.15 11.75 -8.85
CA ARG A 86 -27.35 12.33 -7.75
C ARG A 86 -26.37 11.30 -7.18
N GLY A 87 -26.81 10.05 -7.04
CA GLY A 87 -25.95 8.98 -6.57
C GLY A 87 -24.78 8.70 -7.51
N GLN A 88 -25.00 8.65 -8.83
CA GLN A 88 -23.91 8.43 -9.80
C GLN A 88 -22.86 9.55 -9.75
N VAL A 89 -23.30 10.81 -9.64
CA VAL A 89 -22.37 11.94 -9.47
C VAL A 89 -21.62 11.79 -8.14
N GLN A 90 -22.30 11.41 -7.06
CA GLN A 90 -21.68 11.21 -5.76
C GLN A 90 -20.65 10.07 -5.76
N LEU A 91 -20.90 8.97 -6.48
CA LEU A 91 -19.93 7.89 -6.71
C LEU A 91 -18.66 8.44 -7.36
N GLY A 92 -18.82 9.18 -8.47
CA GLY A 92 -17.69 9.81 -9.16
C GLY A 92 -16.93 10.78 -8.26
N MET A 93 -17.62 11.53 -7.40
CA MET A 93 -16.98 12.44 -6.44
C MET A 93 -16.16 11.68 -5.39
N TRP A 94 -16.67 10.57 -4.85
CA TRP A 94 -15.91 9.75 -3.90
C TRP A 94 -14.73 9.03 -4.55
N LEU A 95 -14.88 8.58 -5.79
CA LEU A 95 -13.79 8.02 -6.59
C LEU A 95 -12.65 9.03 -6.77
N ILE A 96 -12.99 10.25 -7.18
CA ILE A 96 -12.03 11.36 -7.33
C ILE A 96 -11.43 11.72 -5.97
N ALA A 97 -12.24 11.77 -4.91
CA ALA A 97 -11.75 12.07 -3.56
C ALA A 97 -10.73 11.02 -3.09
N GLY A 98 -10.96 9.74 -3.34
CA GLY A 98 -10.02 8.66 -3.04
C GLY A 98 -8.69 8.82 -3.78
N LEU A 99 -8.76 9.03 -5.11
CA LEU A 99 -7.59 9.27 -5.95
C LEU A 99 -6.73 10.42 -5.42
N PHE A 100 -7.34 11.57 -5.16
CA PHE A 100 -6.61 12.75 -4.68
C PHE A 100 -6.18 12.65 -3.22
N ALA A 101 -6.92 11.95 -2.37
CA ALA A 101 -6.52 11.69 -0.99
C ALA A 101 -5.24 10.85 -0.94
N PHE A 102 -5.17 9.78 -1.75
CA PHE A 102 -3.97 8.96 -1.86
C PHE A 102 -2.80 9.72 -2.48
N ALA A 103 -3.04 10.53 -3.52
CA ALA A 103 -2.01 11.41 -4.08
C ALA A 103 -1.50 12.45 -3.06
N LEU A 104 -2.39 13.01 -2.24
CA LEU A 104 -2.01 13.95 -1.18
C LEU A 104 -1.22 13.25 -0.08
N LEU A 105 -1.65 12.07 0.36
CA LEU A 105 -0.94 11.26 1.35
C LEU A 105 0.45 10.89 0.84
N GLU A 106 0.56 10.43 -0.40
CA GLU A 106 1.85 10.15 -1.05
C GLU A 106 2.75 11.36 -1.02
N ARG A 107 2.23 12.53 -1.40
CA ARG A 107 3.00 13.78 -1.43
C ARG A 107 3.42 14.23 -0.04
N LEU A 108 2.55 14.14 0.96
CA LEU A 108 2.86 14.52 2.35
C LEU A 108 3.94 13.61 2.94
N LEU A 109 3.81 12.30 2.73
CA LEU A 109 4.77 11.32 3.20
C LEU A 109 6.12 11.44 2.48
N SER A 110 6.11 11.64 1.16
CA SER A 110 7.33 11.84 0.36
C SER A 110 8.04 13.16 0.71
N SER A 111 7.29 14.25 0.90
CA SER A 111 7.88 15.54 1.31
C SER A 111 8.53 15.50 2.69
N THR A 112 8.05 14.63 3.58
CA THR A 112 8.66 14.39 4.89
C THR A 112 9.95 13.60 4.77
N ALA A 113 10.08 12.75 3.76
CA ALA A 113 11.29 11.99 3.49
C ALA A 113 12.39 12.84 2.85
N ASP A 114 12.05 13.61 1.81
CA ASP A 114 13.01 14.45 1.09
C ASP A 114 13.64 15.53 1.98
N ALA A 115 12.86 16.10 2.91
CA ALA A 115 13.36 17.12 3.85
C ALA A 115 14.46 16.61 4.82
N VAL A 116 14.57 15.29 4.99
CA VAL A 116 15.53 14.66 5.91
C VAL A 116 16.83 14.30 5.18
N GLU A 117 16.79 13.87 3.92
CA GLU A 117 18.01 13.63 3.13
C GLU A 117 18.88 14.90 2.97
N ASP A 118 18.23 16.06 2.79
CA ASP A 118 18.89 17.36 2.77
C ASP A 118 19.47 17.77 4.15
N SER A 119 18.95 17.20 5.23
CA SER A 119 19.39 17.49 6.60
C SER A 119 20.59 16.61 7.02
N GLU A 120 20.62 15.33 6.64
CA GLU A 120 21.71 14.39 6.96
C GLU A 120 22.95 14.56 6.05
N SER A 121 22.76 14.94 4.79
CA SER A 121 23.87 15.23 3.87
C SER A 121 24.69 16.45 4.31
N ASN A 122 24.09 17.39 5.04
CA ASN A 122 24.78 18.55 5.62
C ASN A 122 25.55 18.25 6.91
N THR A 123 25.32 17.11 7.58
CA THR A 123 26.03 16.73 8.81
C THR A 123 27.27 15.85 8.58
N ASN A 124 27.36 15.14 7.46
CA ASN A 124 28.48 14.24 7.17
C ASN A 124 29.68 14.93 6.49
N GLY A 125 29.61 16.24 6.22
CA GLY A 125 30.70 17.01 5.59
C GLY A 125 31.72 17.63 6.55
N LEU A 126 31.73 17.27 7.85
CA LEU A 126 32.59 17.91 8.86
C LEU A 126 33.49 16.95 9.65
N ALA A 127 33.68 15.72 9.19
CA ALA A 127 34.47 14.72 9.91
C ALA A 127 35.56 14.07 9.05
N GLU A 128 36.46 14.88 8.47
CA GLU A 128 37.79 14.41 8.03
C GLU A 128 38.81 15.56 8.13
N GLU A 129 39.36 15.79 9.32
CA GLU A 129 40.71 16.35 9.47
C GLU A 129 41.30 15.76 10.76
N ASP A 130 42.17 14.74 10.63
CA ASP A 130 43.27 14.50 11.58
C ASP A 130 44.31 13.55 10.95
N GLU A 131 45.55 14.05 10.90
CA GLU A 131 46.88 13.39 10.93
C GLU A 131 47.87 14.21 10.07
N ASP A 132 49.13 14.47 10.41
CA ASP A 132 49.94 14.60 11.61
C ASP A 132 51.27 15.24 11.11
N SER A 133 51.94 15.95 12.02
CA SER A 133 53.31 16.49 12.11
C SER A 133 54.40 16.41 11.00
N ASP A 134 55.19 17.51 11.00
CA ASP A 134 56.64 17.67 10.73
C ASP A 134 57.22 17.49 9.32
N THR A 135 57.69 18.58 8.67
CA THR A 135 59.10 19.09 8.76
C THR A 135 59.36 20.32 7.86
N GLN A 136 60.06 21.32 8.43
CA GLN A 136 60.98 22.34 7.87
C GLN A 136 61.17 22.53 6.34
N ASN A 137 61.08 23.80 5.86
CA ASN A 137 62.21 24.73 5.56
C ASN A 137 61.99 25.65 4.32
N ASN A 138 62.03 26.98 4.56
CA ASN A 138 62.63 28.09 3.79
C ASN A 138 62.54 28.18 2.24
N ASN A 139 61.84 29.20 1.70
CA ASN A 139 62.40 30.49 1.19
C ASN A 139 61.53 31.20 0.12
N ASP A 140 61.43 32.53 0.33
CA ASP A 140 61.23 33.66 -0.61
C ASP A 140 59.83 34.11 -1.11
N PRO A 141 59.61 35.44 -1.30
CA PRO A 141 58.30 36.08 -1.27
C PRO A 141 57.82 36.55 -2.65
N GLY A 142 56.50 36.58 -2.83
CA GLY A 142 55.89 37.37 -3.90
C GLY A 142 54.49 36.92 -4.24
N GLU A 143 53.50 37.62 -3.69
CA GLU A 143 52.51 38.39 -4.47
C GLU A 143 51.22 38.62 -3.69
N LYS A 144 50.82 39.89 -3.66
CA LYS A 144 49.57 40.40 -3.09
C LYS A 144 48.40 39.96 -3.96
N LYS A 145 47.28 39.52 -3.35
CA LYS A 145 45.93 39.90 -3.81
C LYS A 145 44.83 39.68 -2.77
N LEU A 146 44.19 40.82 -2.44
CA LEU A 146 42.80 41.05 -2.02
C LEU A 146 42.20 40.21 -0.88
N LYS A 147 42.21 40.78 0.33
CA LYS A 147 41.27 40.49 1.41
C LYS A 147 39.88 41.05 1.06
N LYS A 148 38.87 40.19 0.89
CA LYS A 148 37.45 40.56 1.07
C LYS A 148 36.94 39.92 2.35
N LYS A 149 36.77 40.76 3.36
CA LYS A 149 36.15 40.51 4.64
C LYS A 149 34.66 40.17 4.41
N LYS A 150 34.22 38.99 4.83
CA LYS A 150 32.79 38.70 5.05
C LYS A 150 32.63 38.38 6.53
N ASP A 151 31.87 39.24 7.18
CA ASP A 151 31.64 39.23 8.61
C ASP A 151 30.95 37.94 9.07
N VAL A 152 31.52 37.36 10.11
CA VAL A 152 30.98 36.24 10.87
C VAL A 152 29.83 36.76 11.73
N ILE A 153 28.58 36.44 11.37
CA ILE A 153 27.46 36.46 12.32
C ILE A 153 27.24 35.01 12.77
N LYS A 154 27.94 34.63 13.85
CA LYS A 154 27.61 33.44 14.65
C LYS A 154 26.28 33.71 15.36
N LYS A 155 25.20 33.07 14.93
CA LYS A 155 24.03 32.84 15.78
C LYS A 155 24.10 31.43 16.33
N ASN A 156 24.60 31.32 17.55
CA ASN A 156 24.46 30.13 18.38
C ASN A 156 22.99 30.00 18.82
N HIS A 157 22.26 29.05 18.25
CA HIS A 157 21.10 28.45 18.92
C HIS A 157 21.13 26.94 18.67
N SER A 158 21.88 26.23 19.49
CA SER A 158 21.72 24.80 19.69
C SER A 158 20.47 24.58 20.55
N ALA A 159 19.34 24.25 19.93
CA ALA A 159 18.20 23.62 20.60
C ALA A 159 18.36 22.08 20.51
N PRO A 160 17.93 21.31 21.52
CA PRO A 160 18.14 19.87 21.56
C PRO A 160 17.19 19.18 20.57
N SER A 161 17.69 18.85 19.39
CA SER A 161 16.97 18.16 18.31
C SER A 161 16.71 16.67 18.56
N SER A 162 17.24 16.10 19.65
CA SER A 162 17.13 14.67 19.95
C SER A 162 15.78 14.22 20.52
N GLN A 163 14.89 15.13 20.92
CA GLN A 163 13.58 14.78 21.49
C GLN A 163 12.41 14.95 20.51
N LEU A 164 12.59 15.72 19.42
CA LEU A 164 11.52 16.01 18.46
C LEU A 164 11.35 14.92 17.38
N SER A 165 12.35 14.04 17.23
CA SER A 165 12.34 12.89 16.32
C SER A 165 11.50 11.71 16.83
N LEU A 166 11.14 11.66 18.12
CA LEU A 166 10.25 10.63 18.67
C LEU A 166 8.75 10.86 18.40
N LEU A 167 8.38 12.04 17.89
CA LEU A 167 6.98 12.44 17.69
C LEU A 167 6.48 12.23 16.25
N ASN A 168 7.32 11.75 15.33
CA ASN A 168 6.89 11.51 13.95
C ASN A 168 7.31 10.11 13.46
N PRO A 169 6.42 9.11 13.49
CA PRO A 169 6.74 7.72 13.13
C PRO A 169 7.08 7.51 11.64
N PHE A 170 7.07 8.56 10.82
CA PHE A 170 7.28 8.51 9.36
C PHE A 170 8.63 9.13 8.91
N HIS A 171 9.59 9.27 9.81
CA HIS A 171 10.91 9.85 9.52
C HIS A 171 11.72 8.97 8.53
N GLY A 172 12.22 9.54 7.41
CA GLY A 172 13.25 8.94 6.54
C GLY A 172 12.79 7.85 5.54
N MET A 173 11.61 8.00 4.93
CA MET A 173 10.97 6.93 4.15
C MET A 173 11.05 7.15 2.62
N SER A 174 11.76 6.32 1.86
CA SER A 174 11.85 6.44 0.40
C SER A 174 10.48 6.41 -0.31
N SER A 175 10.38 7.00 -1.50
CA SER A 175 9.14 7.00 -2.31
C SER A 175 8.53 5.59 -2.49
N LYS A 176 9.36 4.56 -2.68
CA LYS A 176 8.91 3.16 -2.77
C LYS A 176 8.30 2.65 -1.46
N GLN A 177 8.89 3.00 -0.33
CA GLN A 177 8.36 2.69 0.99
C GLN A 177 7.02 3.38 1.21
N VAL A 178 6.88 4.65 0.81
CA VAL A 178 5.61 5.38 0.84
C VAL A 178 4.53 4.63 0.07
N THR A 179 4.83 4.12 -1.12
CA THR A 179 3.85 3.30 -1.86
C THR A 179 3.47 2.03 -1.10
N GLY A 180 4.43 1.36 -0.45
CA GLY A 180 4.14 0.17 0.35
C GLY A 180 3.15 0.44 1.48
N TYR A 181 3.29 1.56 2.19
CA TYR A 181 2.35 1.94 3.24
C TYR A 181 0.99 2.39 2.69
N LEU A 182 0.96 3.08 1.54
CA LEU A 182 -0.30 3.39 0.86
C LEU A 182 -1.02 2.12 0.43
N ASN A 183 -0.28 1.11 -0.04
CA ASN A 183 -0.85 -0.19 -0.37
C ASN A 183 -1.46 -0.87 0.85
N LEU A 184 -0.76 -0.87 2.00
CA LEU A 184 -1.30 -1.39 3.26
C LEU A 184 -2.54 -0.63 3.73
N LEU A 185 -2.58 0.69 3.53
CA LEU A 185 -3.75 1.51 3.84
C LEU A 185 -4.93 1.11 2.96
N ALA A 186 -4.74 0.99 1.65
CA ALA A 186 -5.80 0.59 0.72
C ALA A 186 -6.31 -0.82 1.03
N ASN A 187 -5.41 -1.79 1.19
CA ASN A 187 -5.74 -3.15 1.65
C ASN A 187 -6.48 -3.12 3.00
N GLY A 188 -6.07 -2.27 3.94
CA GLY A 188 -6.79 -2.08 5.20
C GLY A 188 -8.24 -1.62 5.03
N ILE A 189 -8.50 -0.69 4.11
CA ILE A 189 -9.86 -0.21 3.81
C ILE A 189 -10.67 -1.31 3.12
N ASP A 190 -10.07 -2.10 2.25
CA ASP A 190 -10.74 -3.27 1.64
C ASP A 190 -11.07 -4.36 2.67
N ASN A 191 -10.11 -4.68 3.55
CA ASN A 191 -10.37 -5.61 4.63
C ASN A 191 -11.49 -5.10 5.54
N PHE A 192 -11.61 -3.78 5.76
CA PHE A 192 -12.76 -3.17 6.43
C PHE A 192 -14.09 -3.46 5.72
N THR A 193 -14.17 -3.27 4.39
CA THR A 193 -15.39 -3.50 3.61
C THR A 193 -15.74 -4.99 3.55
N HIS A 194 -14.76 -5.87 3.43
CA HIS A 194 -14.94 -7.31 3.60
C HIS A 194 -15.51 -7.65 4.97
N GLY A 195 -15.00 -7.01 6.01
CA GLY A 195 -15.54 -7.10 7.36
C GLY A 195 -17.03 -6.75 7.44
N LEU A 196 -17.42 -5.62 6.85
CA LEU A 196 -18.82 -5.19 6.77
C LEU A 196 -19.69 -6.21 6.01
N ALA A 197 -19.21 -6.69 4.87
CA ALA A 197 -19.94 -7.62 3.99
C ALA A 197 -20.14 -8.99 4.64
N VAL A 198 -19.08 -9.56 5.23
CA VAL A 198 -19.15 -10.81 6.00
C VAL A 198 -20.15 -10.66 7.14
N ALA A 199 -20.05 -9.59 7.93
CA ALA A 199 -20.93 -9.40 9.07
C ALA A 199 -22.39 -9.16 8.69
N GLY A 200 -22.65 -8.32 7.68
CA GLY A 200 -23.98 -8.11 7.12
C GLY A 200 -24.61 -9.41 6.64
N SER A 201 -23.82 -10.28 6.02
CA SER A 201 -24.26 -11.60 5.54
C SER A 201 -24.63 -12.56 6.67
N PHE A 202 -23.85 -12.58 7.75
CA PHE A 202 -24.17 -13.38 8.95
C PHE A 202 -25.39 -12.86 9.72
N LEU A 203 -25.68 -11.55 9.65
CA LEU A 203 -26.92 -10.97 10.18
C LEU A 203 -28.15 -11.42 9.38
N VAL A 204 -28.00 -11.71 8.07
CA VAL A 204 -29.06 -12.29 7.24
C VAL A 204 -29.27 -13.76 7.57
N SER A 205 -28.22 -14.59 7.45
CA SER A 205 -28.24 -15.99 7.89
C SER A 205 -26.83 -16.60 7.94
N THR A 206 -26.63 -17.66 8.72
CA THR A 206 -25.36 -18.40 8.77
C THR A 206 -24.93 -18.95 7.41
N ARG A 207 -25.88 -19.42 6.59
CA ARG A 207 -25.56 -19.95 5.25
C ARG A 207 -25.06 -18.83 4.33
N VAL A 208 -25.72 -17.68 4.33
CA VAL A 208 -25.31 -16.52 3.53
C VAL A 208 -23.97 -16.00 4.01
N GLY A 209 -23.76 -15.86 5.33
CA GLY A 209 -22.47 -15.50 5.92
C GLY A 209 -21.32 -16.40 5.48
N LEU A 210 -21.48 -17.73 5.57
CA LEU A 210 -20.44 -18.69 5.14
C LEU A 210 -20.13 -18.61 3.64
N LEU A 211 -21.16 -18.46 2.80
CA LEU A 211 -20.97 -18.31 1.35
C LEU A 211 -20.25 -17.00 1.03
N THR A 212 -20.65 -15.88 1.64
CA THR A 212 -19.98 -14.58 1.47
C THR A 212 -18.53 -14.62 1.94
N THR A 213 -18.24 -15.24 3.09
CA THR A 213 -16.85 -15.41 3.55
C THR A 213 -16.02 -16.22 2.56
N ALA A 214 -16.55 -17.33 2.04
CA ALA A 214 -15.84 -18.17 1.07
C ALA A 214 -15.61 -17.45 -0.26
N ALA A 215 -16.60 -16.70 -0.72
CA ALA A 215 -16.54 -15.85 -1.90
C ALA A 215 -15.44 -14.79 -1.78
N ILE A 216 -15.47 -14.01 -0.68
CA ILE A 216 -14.46 -13.00 -0.40
C ILE A 216 -13.06 -13.61 -0.31
N LEU A 217 -12.90 -14.72 0.42
CA LEU A 217 -11.61 -15.42 0.49
C LEU A 217 -11.05 -15.81 -0.87
N LEU A 218 -11.92 -16.24 -1.78
CA LEU A 218 -11.48 -16.66 -3.10
C LEU A 218 -10.91 -15.49 -3.90
N HIS A 219 -11.49 -14.29 -3.77
CA HIS A 219 -11.00 -13.10 -4.48
C HIS A 219 -9.85 -12.43 -3.75
N GLU A 220 -9.78 -12.58 -2.42
CA GLU A 220 -8.74 -11.98 -1.61
C GLU A 220 -7.38 -12.60 -1.88
N ILE A 221 -7.30 -13.91 -2.15
CA ILE A 221 -6.02 -14.59 -2.40
C ILE A 221 -5.25 -13.96 -3.58
N PRO A 222 -5.85 -13.77 -4.78
CA PRO A 222 -5.22 -13.00 -5.85
C PRO A 222 -4.76 -11.59 -5.44
N HIS A 223 -5.58 -10.84 -4.68
CA HIS A 223 -5.26 -9.48 -4.23
C HIS A 223 -4.09 -9.47 -3.24
N GLU A 224 -4.06 -10.37 -2.28
CA GLU A 224 -2.98 -10.46 -1.30
C GLU A 224 -1.64 -10.83 -1.97
N VAL A 225 -1.67 -11.64 -3.03
CA VAL A 225 -0.47 -11.93 -3.84
C VAL A 225 0.02 -10.68 -4.57
N ALA A 226 -0.88 -9.87 -5.11
CA ALA A 226 -0.57 -8.60 -5.76
C ALA A 226 0.04 -7.59 -4.77
N ASP A 227 -0.62 -7.39 -3.63
CA ASP A 227 -0.20 -6.50 -2.56
C ASP A 227 1.15 -6.90 -1.96
N PHE A 228 1.36 -8.20 -1.77
CA PHE A 228 2.63 -8.71 -1.29
C PHE A 228 3.78 -8.38 -2.26
N ALA A 229 3.55 -8.43 -3.57
CA ALA A 229 4.54 -8.02 -4.56
C ALA A 229 4.89 -6.52 -4.43
N ILE A 230 3.90 -5.66 -4.16
CA ILE A 230 4.09 -4.22 -3.94
C ILE A 230 4.86 -3.97 -2.63
N LEU A 231 4.60 -4.73 -1.57
CA LEU A 231 5.34 -4.66 -0.31
C LEU A 231 6.80 -5.09 -0.46
N LEU A 232 7.05 -6.18 -1.16
CA LEU A 232 8.41 -6.60 -1.49
C LEU A 232 9.15 -5.52 -2.30
N ARG A 233 8.45 -4.84 -3.23
CA ARG A 233 9.00 -3.69 -3.99
C ARG A 233 9.36 -2.54 -3.06
N ALA A 234 8.50 -2.26 -2.10
CA ALA A 234 8.71 -1.24 -1.08
C ALA A 234 9.86 -1.55 -0.10
N GLY A 235 10.53 -2.70 -0.25
CA GLY A 235 11.69 -3.10 0.55
C GLY A 235 11.35 -3.95 1.77
N PHE A 236 10.10 -4.39 1.93
CA PHE A 236 9.72 -5.26 3.04
C PHE A 236 10.33 -6.66 2.85
N GLY A 237 10.85 -7.23 3.93
CA GLY A 237 11.17 -8.66 3.95
C GLY A 237 9.90 -9.50 3.83
N ARG A 238 9.98 -10.72 3.28
CA ARG A 238 8.81 -11.60 3.08
C ARG A 238 7.95 -11.79 4.34
N TRP A 239 8.60 -11.93 5.50
CA TRP A 239 7.91 -12.13 6.76
C TRP A 239 7.35 -10.83 7.32
N ASP A 240 7.98 -9.70 7.01
CA ASP A 240 7.50 -8.39 7.44
C ASP A 240 6.31 -7.94 6.58
N ALA A 241 6.35 -8.23 5.28
CA ALA A 241 5.20 -8.07 4.38
C ALA A 241 4.01 -8.91 4.85
N ALA A 242 4.22 -10.20 5.16
CA ALA A 242 3.14 -11.06 5.65
C ALA A 242 2.56 -10.59 7.00
N LYS A 243 3.41 -10.16 7.93
CA LYS A 243 2.95 -9.58 9.21
C LYS A 243 2.16 -8.29 8.99
N ALA A 244 2.61 -7.44 8.06
CA ALA A 244 1.93 -6.19 7.74
C ALA A 244 0.54 -6.44 7.16
N GLN A 245 0.41 -7.39 6.22
CA GLN A 245 -0.89 -7.82 5.69
C GLN A 245 -1.76 -8.45 6.76
N ILE A 246 -1.27 -9.38 7.58
CA ILE A 246 -2.03 -9.93 8.72
C ILE A 246 -2.47 -8.82 9.69
N GLY A 247 -1.69 -7.74 9.83
CA GLY A 247 -2.06 -6.57 10.61
C GLY A 247 -3.36 -5.92 10.11
N THR A 248 -3.60 -5.91 8.80
CA THR A 248 -4.83 -5.37 8.19
C THR A 248 -6.08 -6.19 8.55
N ALA A 249 -5.94 -7.46 8.95
CA ALA A 249 -7.05 -8.28 9.46
C ALA A 249 -7.75 -7.65 10.67
N THR A 250 -7.01 -6.88 11.48
CA THR A 250 -7.62 -6.13 12.61
C THR A 250 -8.61 -5.08 12.14
N ILE A 251 -8.34 -4.46 10.98
CA ILE A 251 -9.22 -3.48 10.35
C ILE A 251 -10.45 -4.20 9.78
N GLY A 252 -10.31 -5.40 9.22
CA GLY A 252 -11.46 -6.20 8.80
C GLY A 252 -12.36 -6.66 9.95
N ILE A 253 -11.79 -7.00 11.10
CA ILE A 253 -12.57 -7.22 12.32
C ILE A 253 -13.28 -5.94 12.74
N ALA A 254 -12.62 -4.77 12.67
CA ALA A 254 -13.26 -3.50 12.97
C ALA A 254 -14.47 -3.22 12.04
N GLY A 255 -14.36 -3.54 10.75
CA GLY A 255 -15.47 -3.47 9.80
C GLY A 255 -16.64 -4.38 10.19
N ALA A 256 -16.36 -5.63 10.57
CA ALA A 256 -17.39 -6.53 11.07
C ALA A 256 -18.09 -6.01 12.34
N MET A 257 -17.31 -5.43 13.26
CA MET A 257 -17.87 -4.81 14.47
C MET A 257 -18.74 -3.61 14.14
N THR A 258 -18.34 -2.76 13.17
CA THR A 258 -19.17 -1.65 12.69
C THR A 258 -20.51 -2.15 12.18
N ALA A 259 -20.53 -3.21 11.36
CA ALA A 259 -21.77 -3.79 10.85
C ALA A 259 -22.66 -4.40 11.96
N LEU A 260 -22.06 -5.08 12.94
CA LEU A 260 -22.80 -5.69 14.06
C LEU A 260 -23.40 -4.64 15.02
N ILE A 261 -22.73 -3.50 15.18
CA ILE A 261 -23.16 -2.41 16.08
C ILE A 261 -24.14 -1.47 15.37
N SER A 262 -23.99 -1.27 14.06
CA SER A 262 -24.98 -0.53 13.28
C SER A 262 -26.33 -1.24 13.34
N ASN A 263 -27.39 -0.51 13.70
CA ASN A 263 -28.75 -1.05 13.56
C ASN A 263 -28.90 -1.51 12.11
N GLY A 264 -29.28 -2.77 11.88
CA GLY A 264 -29.23 -3.41 10.55
C GLY A 264 -29.90 -2.65 9.41
N SER A 265 -30.70 -1.61 9.69
CA SER A 265 -31.21 -0.63 8.73
C SER A 265 -30.12 0.17 8.01
N ASP A 266 -29.06 0.65 8.68
CA ASP A 266 -28.03 1.48 8.02
C ASP A 266 -27.14 0.66 7.06
N LEU A 267 -26.99 -0.64 7.36
CA LEU A 267 -26.28 -1.59 6.50
C LEU A 267 -27.17 -2.04 5.32
N ALA A 268 -28.45 -2.32 5.59
CA ALA A 268 -29.44 -2.69 4.57
C ALA A 268 -29.71 -1.56 3.57
N ASP A 269 -29.63 -0.31 4.01
CA ASP A 269 -29.75 0.88 3.16
C ASP A 269 -28.44 1.19 2.38
N GLY A 270 -27.37 0.40 2.56
CA GLY A 270 -26.09 0.55 1.84
C GLY A 270 -25.33 1.84 2.13
N ARG A 271 -25.70 2.59 3.18
CA ARG A 271 -25.21 3.97 3.43
C ARG A 271 -23.73 4.03 3.83
N ILE A 272 -23.24 2.97 4.47
CA ILE A 272 -21.83 2.88 4.90
C ILE A 272 -20.95 2.46 3.72
N THR A 273 -21.41 1.53 2.89
CA THR A 273 -20.63 0.99 1.76
C THR A 273 -20.64 1.91 0.54
N SER A 274 -21.68 2.73 0.36
CA SER A 274 -21.88 3.58 -0.83
C SER A 274 -20.77 4.60 -1.11
N TRP A 275 -20.03 5.03 -0.10
CA TRP A 275 -18.92 5.97 -0.27
C TRP A 275 -17.54 5.32 -0.12
N ILE A 276 -17.42 4.26 0.70
CA ILE A 276 -16.15 3.59 0.96
C ILE A 276 -15.66 2.91 -0.32
N LEU A 277 -16.50 2.12 -0.98
CA LEU A 277 -16.09 1.38 -2.19
C LEU A 277 -15.54 2.29 -3.30
N PRO A 278 -16.23 3.36 -3.76
CA PRO A 278 -15.65 4.23 -4.77
C PRO A 278 -14.42 4.98 -4.26
N PHE A 279 -14.37 5.36 -2.98
CA PHE A 279 -13.18 5.98 -2.40
C PHE A 279 -11.96 5.05 -2.44
N THR A 280 -12.09 3.79 -2.04
CA THR A 280 -11.00 2.80 -2.10
C THR A 280 -10.58 2.52 -3.54
N ALA A 281 -11.55 2.38 -4.45
CA ALA A 281 -11.28 2.22 -5.87
C ALA A 281 -10.41 3.37 -6.43
N GLY A 282 -10.63 4.59 -5.95
CA GLY A 282 -9.82 5.76 -6.30
C GLY A 282 -8.38 5.65 -5.78
N GLY A 283 -8.21 5.17 -4.56
CA GLY A 283 -6.90 4.91 -3.96
C GLY A 283 -6.11 3.83 -4.70
N PHE A 284 -6.74 2.70 -5.04
CA PHE A 284 -6.09 1.66 -5.85
C PHE A 284 -5.76 2.13 -7.25
N LEU A 285 -6.62 2.95 -7.88
CA LEU A 285 -6.33 3.53 -9.18
C LEU A 285 -5.09 4.42 -9.11
N HIS A 286 -4.91 5.18 -8.03
CA HIS A 286 -3.70 5.96 -7.78
C HIS A 286 -2.47 5.06 -7.67
N ILE A 287 -2.51 4.05 -6.78
CA ILE A 287 -1.38 3.11 -6.59
C ILE A 287 -1.02 2.46 -7.92
N ALA A 288 -1.99 1.86 -8.61
CA ALA A 288 -1.76 1.12 -9.85
C ALA A 288 -1.23 2.04 -10.96
N LEU A 289 -1.94 3.12 -11.30
CA LEU A 289 -1.64 3.92 -12.49
C LEU A 289 -0.56 4.98 -12.29
N VAL A 290 -0.48 5.57 -11.09
CA VAL A 290 0.45 6.68 -10.81
C VAL A 290 1.74 6.16 -10.21
N THR A 291 1.67 5.12 -9.38
CA THR A 291 2.87 4.68 -8.64
C THR A 291 3.53 3.44 -9.21
N VAL A 292 2.77 2.46 -9.73
CA VAL A 292 3.36 1.18 -10.21
C VAL A 292 3.54 1.11 -11.73
N VAL A 293 2.52 1.50 -12.51
CA VAL A 293 2.57 1.44 -13.99
C VAL A 293 3.75 2.20 -14.60
N PRO A 294 4.13 3.41 -14.15
CA PRO A 294 5.23 4.14 -14.77
C PRO A 294 6.55 3.35 -14.75
N GLU A 295 6.83 2.62 -13.67
CA GLU A 295 8.02 1.77 -13.56
C GLU A 295 7.97 0.59 -14.54
N LEU A 296 6.80 -0.01 -14.75
CA LEU A 296 6.63 -1.08 -15.74
C LEU A 296 6.88 -0.58 -17.16
N LEU A 297 6.51 0.67 -17.45
CA LEU A 297 6.71 1.31 -18.75
C LEU A 297 8.18 1.65 -19.05
N GLU A 298 9.08 1.63 -18.07
CA GLU A 298 10.52 1.81 -18.28
C GLU A 298 11.20 0.57 -18.91
N GLU A 299 10.49 -0.55 -19.07
CA GLU A 299 11.02 -1.76 -19.70
C GLU A 299 11.29 -1.56 -21.20
N SER A 300 12.57 -1.58 -21.58
CA SER A 300 13.00 -1.35 -22.96
C SER A 300 13.04 -2.62 -23.81
N HIS A 301 13.07 -3.82 -23.20
CA HIS A 301 13.18 -5.07 -23.95
C HIS A 301 11.80 -5.55 -24.44
N PRO A 302 11.58 -5.69 -25.77
CA PRO A 302 10.23 -5.90 -26.33
C PRO A 302 9.60 -7.23 -25.89
N LYS A 303 10.40 -8.28 -25.71
CA LYS A 303 9.89 -9.57 -25.19
C LYS A 303 9.42 -9.45 -23.74
N GLN A 304 10.09 -8.63 -22.93
CA GLN A 304 9.75 -8.49 -21.51
C GLN A 304 8.54 -7.58 -21.35
N SER A 305 8.46 -6.50 -22.13
CA SER A 305 7.26 -5.67 -22.22
C SER A 305 6.03 -6.50 -22.63
N PHE A 306 6.16 -7.39 -23.62
CA PHE A 306 5.06 -8.29 -24.01
C PHE A 306 4.67 -9.26 -22.89
N LEU A 307 5.64 -9.85 -22.18
CA LEU A 307 5.35 -10.73 -21.04
C LEU A 307 4.72 -9.96 -19.87
N GLN A 308 5.16 -8.73 -19.58
CA GLN A 308 4.54 -7.87 -18.58
C GLN A 308 3.07 -7.61 -18.92
N LEU A 309 2.77 -7.27 -20.17
CA LEU A 309 1.38 -7.11 -20.62
C LEU A 309 0.56 -8.38 -20.41
N LEU A 310 1.12 -9.56 -20.74
CA LEU A 310 0.43 -10.83 -20.48
C LEU A 310 0.17 -11.06 -18.98
N PHE A 311 1.10 -10.66 -18.11
CA PHE A 311 0.92 -10.78 -16.66
C PHE A 311 -0.10 -9.76 -16.13
N VAL A 312 -0.15 -8.53 -16.66
CA VAL A 312 -1.24 -7.58 -16.37
C VAL A 312 -2.60 -8.20 -16.75
N LEU A 313 -2.71 -8.75 -17.96
CA LEU A 313 -3.93 -9.42 -18.41
C LEU A 313 -4.26 -10.64 -17.55
N ALA A 314 -3.26 -11.42 -17.14
CA ALA A 314 -3.44 -12.56 -16.24
C ALA A 314 -3.97 -12.11 -14.87
N GLY A 315 -3.50 -10.99 -14.34
CA GLY A 315 -4.02 -10.39 -13.10
C GLY A 315 -5.49 -9.99 -13.25
N ILE A 316 -5.84 -9.29 -14.33
CA ILE A 316 -7.23 -8.90 -14.62
C ILE A 316 -8.13 -10.14 -14.76
N VAL A 317 -7.68 -11.16 -15.50
CA VAL A 317 -8.42 -12.41 -15.69
C VAL A 317 -8.55 -13.18 -14.38
N ALA A 318 -7.53 -13.18 -13.52
CA ALA A 318 -7.61 -13.82 -12.21
C ALA A 318 -8.73 -13.19 -11.38
N THR A 319 -8.74 -11.85 -11.25
CA THR A 319 -9.82 -11.15 -10.54
C THR A 319 -11.19 -11.41 -11.18
N ALA A 320 -11.28 -11.27 -12.51
CA ALA A 320 -12.53 -11.52 -13.25
C ALA A 320 -13.07 -12.94 -13.07
N SER A 321 -12.19 -13.93 -13.12
CA SER A 321 -12.57 -15.35 -12.98
C SER A 321 -13.15 -15.60 -11.60
N VAL A 322 -12.60 -14.97 -10.57
CA VAL A 322 -13.16 -15.12 -9.23
C VAL A 322 -14.52 -14.44 -9.14
N SER A 323 -14.67 -13.20 -9.62
CA SER A 323 -15.97 -12.51 -9.62
C SER A 323 -17.04 -13.36 -10.32
N LEU A 324 -16.72 -13.97 -11.47
CA LEU A 324 -17.64 -14.84 -12.22
C LEU A 324 -17.97 -16.18 -11.53
N ILE A 325 -17.12 -16.68 -10.63
CA ILE A 325 -17.37 -17.92 -9.86
C ILE A 325 -18.23 -17.62 -8.64
N VAL A 326 -18.11 -16.40 -8.11
CA VAL A 326 -18.76 -15.95 -6.88
C VAL A 326 -20.17 -15.42 -7.13
N ASP A 327 -20.42 -14.78 -8.28
CA ASP A 327 -21.73 -14.29 -8.74
C ASP A 327 -22.64 -15.41 -9.29
#